data_AF-A0AAU6S5E7-F1
#
_entry.id   AF-A0AAU6S5E7-F1
#
_cell.length_a   1.000
_cell.length_b   1.000
_cell.length_c   1.000
_cell.angle_alpha   90.00
_cell.angle_beta   90.00
_cell.angle_gamma   90.00
#
_symmetry.space_group_name_H-M   'P 1'
#
loop_
_entity.id
_entity.type
_entity.pdbx_description
1 polymer ?
#
loop_
_entity_poly.entity_id
_entity_poly.type
_entity_poly.pdbx_seq_one_letter_code
_entity_poly.pdbx_strand_id
1 'polypeptide(L)'
;PISHYYLVVVPEDKETNHRNPDEFLTDGIIDNQKKNPDDGVAPYIAAKFPQRNIPYTFHLGTGEEYDGFKNRKLEPLRKYRIFVRAVVDTPQQDLYTSSPFSKALSLDMPGVPPGDPPLRPNPNVPTDNDVKVSSQHKEAGVFWVIGPIIAALMLSIILVLLFIIKKRRQPCKTPDQAAVTRPLIAADLNNSTAPSDPVEMRRLNFQTPGMISHPPIPIPELANHIDRLKLNDNLKFSQEYESIEPGQQFTWEHSNMEVNKPKNRYANVIAYDHSRVILQSEDAALGSDYINSNY
;
A
#
# COMPACT_ATOMS: atom_id res chain seq x y z
N PRO A 1 22.35 11.24 -5.64
CA PRO A 1 22.45 12.51 -6.39
C PRO A 1 22.12 12.29 -7.87
N ILE A 2 21.73 13.30 -8.67
CA ILE A 2 21.52 13.08 -10.12
C ILE A 2 22.85 12.68 -10.75
N SER A 3 22.86 11.58 -11.51
CA SER A 3 24.08 11.06 -12.15
C SER A 3 24.07 11.20 -13.66
N HIS A 4 22.93 10.93 -14.29
CA HIS A 4 22.74 11.06 -15.72
C HIS A 4 21.32 11.50 -16.07
N TYR A 5 21.20 12.00 -17.31
CA TYR A 5 19.96 12.33 -17.97
C TYR A 5 19.76 11.42 -19.18
N TYR A 6 18.56 10.87 -19.35
CA TYR A 6 18.12 10.22 -20.58
C TYR A 6 17.31 11.19 -21.43
N LEU A 7 17.58 11.22 -22.73
CA LEU A 7 16.68 11.82 -23.72
C LEU A 7 15.80 10.71 -24.31
N VAL A 8 14.52 10.73 -23.98
CA VAL A 8 13.54 9.73 -24.42
C VAL A 8 12.69 10.31 -25.55
N VAL A 9 12.46 9.49 -26.58
CA VAL A 9 11.68 9.82 -27.77
C VAL A 9 10.46 8.92 -27.82
N VAL A 10 9.28 9.51 -27.92
CA VAL A 10 7.99 8.82 -27.96
C VAL A 10 7.29 9.16 -29.27
N PRO A 11 7.14 8.20 -30.22
CA PRO A 11 6.28 8.38 -31.39
C PRO A 11 4.82 8.64 -30.95
N GLU A 12 4.12 9.54 -31.63
CA GLU A 12 2.70 9.80 -31.38
C GLU A 12 1.84 8.68 -32.01
N ASP A 13 1.07 8.01 -31.16
CA ASP A 13 0.05 7.03 -31.54
C ASP A 13 -1.09 7.05 -30.49
N LYS A 14 -2.23 6.43 -30.79
CA LYS A 14 -3.42 6.37 -29.93
C LYS A 14 -3.11 5.88 -28.51
N GLU A 15 -2.20 4.93 -28.39
CA GLU A 15 -1.77 4.38 -27.10
C GLU A 15 -0.76 5.25 -26.34
N THR A 16 0.07 6.05 -27.03
CA THR A 16 1.10 6.89 -26.37
C THR A 16 0.59 8.29 -26.07
N ASN A 17 -0.39 8.79 -26.82
CA ASN A 17 -0.89 10.17 -26.69
C ASN A 17 -1.51 10.46 -25.31
N HIS A 18 -2.13 9.46 -24.68
CA HIS A 18 -2.80 9.57 -23.38
C HIS A 18 -1.89 9.35 -22.16
N ARG A 19 -0.65 8.88 -22.36
CA ARG A 19 0.29 8.53 -21.27
C ARG A 19 1.17 9.71 -20.88
N ASN A 20 1.51 9.80 -19.59
CA ASN A 20 2.45 10.79 -19.05
C ASN A 20 3.91 10.30 -19.14
N PRO A 21 4.93 11.19 -19.14
CA PRO A 21 6.35 10.82 -19.25
C PRO A 21 6.82 9.76 -18.23
N ASP A 22 6.34 9.81 -16.99
CA ASP A 22 6.78 8.88 -15.92
C ASP A 22 6.19 7.46 -16.05
N GLU A 23 5.13 7.26 -16.84
CA GLU A 23 4.55 5.93 -17.13
C GLU A 23 5.43 5.08 -18.05
N PHE A 24 6.35 5.71 -18.80
CA PHE A 24 7.30 5.02 -19.66
C PHE A 24 8.48 4.52 -18.82
N LEU A 25 8.41 3.30 -18.30
CA LEU A 25 9.45 2.71 -17.45
C LEU A 25 10.79 2.57 -18.18
N THR A 26 11.89 2.96 -17.51
CA THR A 26 13.24 2.98 -18.10
C THR A 26 13.66 1.58 -18.58
N ASP A 27 13.48 0.56 -17.74
CA ASP A 27 13.85 -0.82 -18.07
C ASP A 27 13.07 -1.35 -19.27
N GLY A 28 11.77 -1.07 -19.34
CA GLY A 28 10.91 -1.48 -20.45
C GLY A 28 11.33 -0.88 -21.79
N ILE A 29 11.81 0.37 -21.79
CA ILE A 29 12.38 1.01 -22.98
C ILE A 29 13.71 0.33 -23.35
N ILE A 30 14.62 0.16 -22.39
CA ILE A 30 15.95 -0.43 -22.62
C ILE A 30 15.81 -1.87 -23.14
N ASP A 31 14.91 -2.67 -22.58
CA ASP A 31 14.67 -4.04 -23.01
C ASP A 31 13.99 -4.13 -24.37
N ASN A 32 13.04 -3.25 -24.69
CA ASN A 32 12.51 -3.16 -26.05
C ASN A 32 13.62 -2.78 -27.05
N GLN A 33 14.43 -1.76 -26.73
CA GLN A 33 15.52 -1.28 -27.59
C GLN A 33 16.63 -2.32 -27.81
N LYS A 34 16.82 -3.26 -26.87
CA LYS A 34 17.67 -4.45 -27.05
C LYS A 34 17.03 -5.55 -27.89
N LYS A 35 15.73 -5.81 -27.72
CA LYS A 35 14.98 -6.89 -28.40
C LYS A 35 14.66 -6.54 -29.86
N ASN A 36 14.17 -5.32 -30.08
CA ASN A 36 13.76 -4.79 -31.39
C ASN A 36 14.52 -3.47 -31.68
N PRO A 37 15.81 -3.50 -32.05
CA PRO A 37 16.65 -2.29 -32.14
C PRO A 37 16.16 -1.25 -33.16
N ASP A 38 15.48 -1.68 -34.22
CA ASP A 38 14.92 -0.81 -35.27
C ASP A 38 13.36 -0.76 -35.26
N ASP A 39 12.73 -1.02 -34.11
CA ASP A 39 11.28 -0.80 -33.90
C ASP A 39 10.93 0.70 -33.91
N GLY A 40 10.55 1.21 -35.08
CA GLY A 40 10.13 2.61 -35.25
C GLY A 40 8.83 2.99 -34.54
N VAL A 41 8.09 2.04 -33.94
CA VAL A 41 6.84 2.31 -33.21
C VAL A 41 7.09 2.44 -31.71
N ALA A 42 8.04 1.69 -31.17
CA ALA A 42 8.39 1.75 -29.76
C ALA A 42 9.05 3.08 -29.34
N PRO A 43 8.72 3.60 -28.15
CA PRO A 43 9.53 4.61 -27.45
C PRO A 43 10.96 4.12 -27.26
N TYR A 44 11.94 5.02 -27.39
CA TYR A 44 13.36 4.68 -27.26
C TYR A 44 14.18 5.78 -26.59
N ILE A 45 15.34 5.43 -26.04
CA ILE A 45 16.32 6.39 -25.56
C ILE A 45 17.23 6.75 -26.74
N ALA A 46 17.30 8.04 -27.08
CA ALA A 46 18.13 8.55 -28.19
C ALA A 46 19.55 8.92 -27.75
N ALA A 47 19.73 9.28 -26.49
CA ALA A 47 21.03 9.60 -25.89
C ALA A 47 20.98 9.51 -24.35
N LYS A 48 22.13 9.24 -23.74
CA LYS A 48 22.39 9.40 -22.30
C LYS A 48 23.49 10.44 -22.10
N PHE A 49 23.30 11.33 -21.11
CA PHE A 49 24.22 12.43 -20.80
C PHE A 49 24.61 12.41 -19.31
N PRO A 50 25.91 12.44 -18.96
CA PRO A 50 26.33 12.67 -17.57
C PRO A 50 25.81 14.00 -17.03
N GLN A 51 25.53 14.10 -15.72
CA GLN A 51 24.90 15.27 -15.08
C GLN A 51 25.51 16.62 -15.50
N ARG A 52 26.84 16.69 -15.66
CA ARG A 52 27.59 17.92 -15.97
C ARG A 52 27.70 18.22 -17.47
N ASN A 53 27.38 17.26 -18.33
CA ASN A 53 27.71 17.28 -19.76
C ASN A 53 26.45 17.27 -20.67
N ILE A 54 25.28 17.64 -20.15
CA ILE A 54 24.07 17.80 -20.97
C ILE A 54 24.25 19.01 -21.93
N PRO A 55 24.15 18.80 -23.26
CA PRO A 55 24.45 19.85 -24.25
C PRO A 55 23.37 20.94 -24.28
N TYR A 56 23.69 22.07 -24.90
CA TYR A 56 22.75 23.19 -25.07
C TYR A 56 21.73 22.93 -26.18
N THR A 57 22.18 22.32 -27.28
CA THR A 57 21.35 21.80 -28.37
C THR A 57 21.65 20.32 -28.58
N PHE A 58 20.66 19.57 -29.05
CA PHE A 58 20.82 18.19 -29.51
C PHE A 58 20.08 18.01 -30.84
N HIS A 59 20.74 17.42 -31.82
CA HIS A 59 20.14 17.14 -33.12
C HIS A 59 19.45 15.78 -33.08
N LEU A 60 18.12 15.78 -33.03
CA LEU A 60 17.33 14.54 -33.02
C LEU A 60 17.33 13.90 -34.42
N GLY A 61 17.51 12.58 -34.48
CA GLY A 61 17.39 11.81 -35.71
C GLY A 61 18.64 11.69 -36.60
N THR A 62 19.85 11.92 -36.08
CA THR A 62 21.09 11.83 -36.87
C THR A 62 21.42 10.40 -37.32
N GLY A 63 21.01 9.39 -36.54
CA GLY A 63 21.38 7.99 -36.72
C GLY A 63 22.65 7.56 -35.96
N GLU A 64 23.29 8.49 -35.24
CA GLU A 64 24.51 8.28 -34.46
C GLU A 64 24.23 7.63 -33.09
N GLU A 65 25.28 7.27 -32.35
CA GLU A 65 25.19 6.62 -31.03
C GLU A 65 25.80 7.50 -29.93
N TYR A 66 25.11 7.61 -28.80
CA TYR A 66 25.44 8.47 -27.67
C TYR A 66 25.36 7.68 -26.35
N ASP A 67 26.53 7.31 -25.79
CA ASP A 67 26.67 6.58 -24.52
C ASP A 67 25.85 5.28 -24.45
N GLY A 68 25.91 4.49 -25.54
CA GLY A 68 25.20 3.20 -25.69
C GLY A 68 23.81 3.28 -26.32
N PHE A 69 23.35 4.47 -26.75
CA PHE A 69 22.00 4.70 -27.25
C PHE A 69 21.98 5.31 -28.65
N LYS A 70 21.24 4.68 -29.57
CA LYS A 70 21.13 5.07 -30.99
C LYS A 70 20.06 6.14 -31.19
N ASN A 71 20.46 7.31 -31.68
CA ASN A 71 19.60 8.43 -32.09
C ASN A 71 18.87 8.10 -33.41
N ARG A 72 17.92 7.16 -33.37
CA ARG A 72 17.22 6.62 -34.56
C ARG A 72 16.71 7.74 -35.48
N LYS A 73 16.90 7.59 -36.80
CA LYS A 73 16.39 8.54 -37.81
C LYS A 73 14.86 8.68 -37.70
N LEU A 74 14.37 9.90 -37.81
CA LEU A 74 12.94 10.17 -37.78
C LEU A 74 12.28 9.81 -39.12
N GLU A 75 11.07 9.28 -39.06
CA GLU A 75 10.23 8.98 -40.23
C GLU A 75 9.49 10.24 -40.73
N PRO A 76 9.40 10.49 -42.06
CA PRO A 76 8.55 11.54 -42.63
C PRO A 76 7.07 11.35 -42.29
N LEU A 77 6.28 12.44 -42.29
CA LEU A 77 4.84 12.45 -41.93
C LEU A 77 4.50 11.99 -40.50
N ARG A 78 5.49 11.57 -39.70
CA ARG A 78 5.30 11.07 -38.34
C ARG A 78 5.68 12.09 -37.29
N LYS A 79 4.87 12.14 -36.22
CA LYS A 79 5.08 13.01 -35.07
C LYS A 79 5.72 12.28 -33.90
N TYR A 80 6.54 13.01 -33.15
CA TYR A 80 7.26 12.55 -31.98
C TYR A 80 7.15 13.60 -30.88
N ARG A 81 7.07 13.16 -29.63
CA ARG A 81 7.27 14.01 -28.45
C ARG A 81 8.51 13.51 -27.71
N ILE A 82 9.30 14.43 -27.18
CA ILE A 82 10.51 14.10 -26.40
C ILE A 82 10.34 14.54 -24.95
N PHE A 83 11.03 13.85 -24.03
CA PHE A 83 11.20 14.29 -22.65
C PHE A 83 12.60 13.94 -22.16
N VAL A 84 13.08 14.67 -21.15
CA VAL A 84 14.36 14.43 -20.49
C VAL A 84 14.08 13.86 -19.10
N ARG A 85 14.64 12.68 -18.79
CA ARG A 85 14.53 12.04 -17.48
C ARG A 85 15.84 12.17 -16.72
N ALA A 86 15.81 12.74 -15.52
CA ALA A 86 16.93 12.72 -14.59
C ALA A 86 16.89 11.42 -13.76
N VAL A 87 18.04 10.74 -13.62
CA VAL A 87 18.19 9.53 -12.81
C VAL A 87 19.15 9.79 -11.64
N VAL A 88 18.82 9.24 -10.47
CA VAL A 88 19.56 9.44 -9.22
C VAL A 88 20.39 8.19 -8.90
N ASP A 89 21.66 8.38 -8.55
CA ASP A 89 22.46 7.33 -7.91
C ASP A 89 21.91 7.04 -6.51
N THR A 90 21.20 5.91 -6.38
CA THR A 90 20.74 5.35 -5.10
C THR A 90 20.87 3.81 -5.11
N PRO A 91 21.59 3.20 -4.15
CA PRO A 91 22.03 1.79 -4.23
C PRO A 91 20.93 0.73 -3.96
N GLN A 92 19.66 1.13 -3.96
CA GLN A 92 18.51 0.26 -3.63
C GLN A 92 17.33 0.42 -4.61
N GLN A 93 17.27 1.51 -5.39
CA GLN A 93 16.22 1.76 -6.37
C GLN A 93 16.64 2.88 -7.34
N ASP A 94 16.31 2.71 -8.63
CA ASP A 94 16.49 3.73 -9.67
C ASP A 94 15.42 4.82 -9.54
N LEU A 95 15.67 5.78 -8.65
CA LEU A 95 14.81 6.96 -8.51
C LEU A 95 15.01 7.91 -9.69
N TYR A 96 13.91 8.32 -10.31
CA TYR A 96 13.92 9.22 -11.45
C TYR A 96 12.85 10.31 -11.39
N THR A 97 13.01 11.35 -12.20
CA THR A 97 11.98 12.35 -12.48
C THR A 97 12.07 12.79 -13.94
N SER A 98 10.91 12.89 -14.61
CA SER A 98 10.84 13.24 -16.03
C SER A 98 10.40 14.69 -16.23
N SER A 99 10.94 15.36 -17.26
CA SER A 99 10.37 16.61 -17.76
C SER A 99 8.95 16.37 -18.31
N PRO A 100 8.11 17.41 -18.42
CA PRO A 100 6.95 17.34 -19.30
C PRO A 100 7.40 17.05 -20.75
N PHE A 101 6.45 16.57 -21.57
CA PHE A 101 6.67 16.41 -23.01
C PHE A 101 6.95 17.74 -23.70
N SER A 102 7.78 17.69 -24.74
CA SER A 102 7.90 18.74 -25.74
C SER A 102 6.56 18.98 -26.47
N LYS A 103 6.48 20.11 -27.19
CA LYS A 103 5.56 20.22 -28.33
C LYS A 103 5.86 19.09 -29.34
N ALA A 104 4.84 18.65 -30.07
CA ALA A 104 5.01 17.63 -31.11
C ALA A 104 5.99 18.09 -32.20
N LEU A 105 6.88 17.20 -32.62
CA LEU A 105 7.93 17.41 -33.61
C LEU A 105 7.69 16.46 -34.79
N SER A 106 7.81 16.94 -36.02
CA SER A 106 7.90 16.09 -37.23
C SER A 106 8.90 16.69 -38.23
N LEU A 107 9.34 15.90 -39.21
CA LEU A 107 10.23 16.39 -40.28
C LEU A 107 9.55 17.43 -41.19
N ASP A 108 8.22 17.43 -41.21
CA ASP A 108 7.37 18.32 -42.02
C ASP A 108 6.98 19.61 -41.24
N MET A 109 7.51 19.79 -40.02
CA MET A 109 7.29 20.97 -39.20
C MET A 109 8.02 22.19 -39.79
N PRO A 110 7.42 23.40 -39.78
CA PRO A 110 8.11 24.61 -40.19
C PRO A 110 9.41 24.82 -39.42
N GLY A 111 10.48 25.19 -40.13
CA GLY A 111 11.77 25.52 -39.51
C GLY A 111 11.62 26.64 -38.48
N VAL A 112 12.46 26.60 -37.43
CA VAL A 112 12.49 27.62 -36.37
C VAL A 112 12.67 29.00 -37.02
N PRO A 113 11.84 30.02 -36.69
CA PRO A 113 11.98 31.36 -37.23
C PRO A 113 13.40 31.92 -37.01
N PRO A 114 13.97 32.66 -37.96
CA PRO A 114 15.32 33.21 -37.82
C PRO A 114 15.37 34.20 -36.64
N GLY A 115 16.19 33.87 -35.65
CA GLY A 115 16.36 34.58 -34.40
C GLY A 115 17.35 33.84 -33.49
N ASP A 116 17.61 34.39 -32.30
CA ASP A 116 18.54 33.78 -31.35
C ASP A 116 18.03 32.43 -30.83
N PRO A 117 18.91 31.43 -30.61
CA PRO A 117 18.52 30.14 -30.06
C PRO A 117 17.95 30.31 -28.65
N PRO A 118 16.89 29.56 -28.27
CA PRO A 118 16.16 29.79 -27.03
C PRO A 118 17.09 29.69 -25.82
N LEU A 119 17.20 30.80 -25.07
CA LEU A 119 18.03 30.88 -23.88
C LEU A 119 17.64 29.80 -22.86
N ARG A 120 18.63 29.12 -22.29
CA ARG A 120 18.41 28.20 -21.16
C ARG A 120 17.65 28.96 -20.05
N PRO A 121 16.49 28.47 -19.59
CA PRO A 121 15.76 29.09 -18.48
C PRO A 121 16.68 29.30 -17.28
N ASN A 122 16.69 30.52 -16.73
CA ASN A 122 17.49 30.82 -15.55
C ASN A 122 16.84 30.13 -14.34
N PRO A 123 17.49 29.15 -13.68
CA PRO A 123 16.88 28.40 -12.58
C PRO A 123 16.59 29.24 -11.32
N ASN A 124 17.02 30.52 -11.31
CA ASN A 124 16.74 31.49 -10.26
C ASN A 124 15.55 32.41 -10.59
N VAL A 125 14.91 32.25 -11.76
CA VAL A 125 13.75 33.03 -12.21
C VAL A 125 12.59 32.06 -12.41
N PRO A 126 11.54 32.09 -11.57
CA PRO A 126 10.35 31.27 -11.78
C PRO A 126 9.71 31.57 -13.13
N THR A 127 9.24 30.55 -13.84
CA THR A 127 8.49 30.71 -15.08
C THR A 127 7.07 30.19 -14.92
N ASP A 128 6.08 30.78 -15.60
CA ASP A 128 4.70 30.26 -15.59
C ASP A 128 4.58 28.86 -16.27
N ASN A 129 5.65 28.42 -16.95
CA ASN A 129 5.77 27.06 -17.50
C ASN A 129 6.53 26.12 -16.55
N ASP A 130 6.90 26.57 -15.35
CA ASP A 130 7.37 25.69 -14.28
C ASP A 130 6.23 24.70 -14.02
N VAL A 131 6.42 23.46 -14.43
CA VAL A 131 5.58 22.36 -13.96
C VAL A 131 5.67 22.45 -12.45
N LYS A 132 4.54 22.81 -11.82
CA LYS A 132 4.39 22.66 -10.38
C LYS A 132 4.70 21.20 -10.11
N VAL A 133 5.89 20.97 -9.57
CA VAL A 133 6.24 19.72 -8.90
C VAL A 133 5.37 19.69 -7.66
N SER A 134 4.09 19.33 -7.90
CA SER A 134 3.38 18.43 -7.02
C SER A 134 4.25 17.18 -6.95
N SER A 135 5.22 17.24 -6.03
CA SER A 135 5.76 16.06 -5.41
C SER A 135 4.54 15.25 -4.98
N GLN A 136 4.22 14.18 -5.71
CA GLN A 136 3.18 13.24 -5.26
C GLN A 136 3.66 12.40 -4.05
N HIS A 137 4.82 12.77 -3.51
CA HIS A 137 4.96 13.01 -2.07
C HIS A 137 3.89 13.99 -1.54
N LYS A 138 2.63 13.54 -1.56
CA LYS A 138 1.47 14.21 -0.97
C LYS A 138 1.84 14.69 0.44
N GLU A 139 1.74 15.98 0.70
CA GLU A 139 1.57 16.45 2.09
C GLU A 139 0.23 15.97 2.66
N ALA A 140 -0.73 15.60 1.78
CA ALA A 140 -1.88 14.75 2.10
C ALA A 140 -1.52 13.29 2.47
N GLY A 141 -0.24 12.93 2.63
CA GLY A 141 0.21 11.75 3.39
C GLY A 141 0.53 12.11 4.85
N VAL A 142 1.10 13.29 5.09
CA VAL A 142 1.38 13.79 6.45
C VAL A 142 0.10 14.27 7.12
N PHE A 143 -0.69 15.15 6.49
CA PHE A 143 -1.90 15.72 7.10
C PHE A 143 -3.01 14.69 7.32
N TRP A 144 -3.12 13.66 6.48
CA TRP A 144 -4.08 12.55 6.65
C TRP A 144 -3.64 11.47 7.64
N VAL A 145 -2.38 11.46 8.08
CA VAL A 145 -1.89 10.56 9.14
C VAL A 145 -1.77 11.30 10.48
N ILE A 146 -1.20 12.51 10.46
CA ILE A 146 -1.13 13.40 11.63
C ILE A 146 -2.52 13.90 12.04
N GLY A 147 -3.45 14.13 11.11
CA GLY A 147 -4.84 14.51 11.44
C GLY A 147 -5.52 13.51 12.37
N PRO A 148 -5.62 12.21 12.02
CA PRO A 148 -6.07 11.16 12.92
C PRO A 148 -5.26 11.02 14.21
N ILE A 149 -3.92 11.17 14.18
CA ILE A 149 -3.09 11.09 15.39
C ILE A 149 -3.37 12.25 16.36
N ILE A 150 -3.51 13.48 15.86
CA ILE A 150 -3.89 14.66 16.66
C ILE A 150 -5.33 14.50 17.16
N ALA A 151 -6.26 14.03 16.33
CA ALA A 151 -7.63 13.77 16.76
C ALA A 151 -7.69 12.70 17.86
N ALA A 152 -6.93 11.61 17.75
CA ALA A 152 -6.81 10.57 18.76
C ALA A 152 -6.14 11.09 20.05
N LEU A 153 -5.08 11.90 19.95
CA LEU A 153 -4.45 12.54 21.10
C LEU A 153 -5.42 13.50 21.81
N MET A 154 -6.09 14.38 21.07
CA MET A 154 -7.10 15.30 21.63
C MET A 154 -8.26 14.54 22.27
N LEU A 155 -8.76 13.48 21.63
CA LEU A 155 -9.81 12.63 22.17
C LEU A 155 -9.34 11.86 23.41
N SER A 156 -8.09 11.38 23.44
CA SER A 156 -7.51 10.74 24.63
C SER A 156 -7.33 11.73 25.79
N ILE A 157 -6.92 12.97 25.52
CA ILE A 157 -6.85 14.07 26.51
C ILE A 157 -8.25 14.40 27.03
N ILE A 158 -9.26 14.48 26.16
CA ILE A 158 -10.66 14.70 26.56
C ILE A 158 -11.17 13.53 27.41
N LEU A 159 -10.91 12.27 27.04
CA LEU A 159 -11.28 11.10 27.83
C LEU A 159 -10.57 11.05 29.19
N VAL A 160 -9.27 11.38 29.25
CA VAL A 160 -8.52 11.49 30.51
C VAL A 160 -9.06 12.64 31.36
N LEU A 161 -9.41 13.79 30.77
CA LEU A 161 -10.02 14.91 31.49
C LEU A 161 -11.40 14.54 32.03
N LEU A 162 -12.24 13.87 31.23
CA LEU A 162 -13.55 13.35 31.64
C LEU A 162 -13.41 12.26 32.71
N PHE A 163 -12.39 11.40 32.63
CA PHE A 163 -12.07 10.40 33.66
C PHE A 163 -11.61 11.07 34.96
N ILE A 164 -10.74 12.08 34.89
CA ILE A 164 -10.30 12.87 36.05
C ILE A 164 -11.47 13.65 36.65
N ILE A 165 -12.39 14.19 35.84
CA ILE A 165 -13.62 14.84 36.32
C ILE A 165 -14.54 13.81 36.98
N LYS A 166 -14.75 12.64 36.38
CA LYS A 166 -15.55 11.53 36.95
C LYS A 166 -14.95 11.04 38.27
N LYS A 167 -13.62 10.92 38.35
CA LYS A 167 -12.87 10.52 39.54
C LYS A 167 -12.82 11.60 40.63
N ARG A 168 -12.75 12.89 40.26
CA ARG A 168 -12.87 14.03 41.21
C ARG A 168 -14.30 14.28 41.67
N ARG A 169 -15.31 13.85 40.92
CA ARG A 169 -16.73 13.86 41.31
C ARG A 169 -17.15 12.62 42.11
N GLN A 170 -16.26 11.65 42.30
CA GLN A 170 -16.38 10.62 43.33
C GLN A 170 -15.62 11.09 44.59
N PRO A 171 -16.30 11.54 45.66
CA PRO A 171 -15.63 11.84 46.91
C PRO A 171 -15.04 10.56 47.52
N CYS A 172 -13.88 10.68 48.17
CA CYS A 172 -13.16 9.57 48.74
C CYS A 172 -14.00 8.79 49.76
N LYS A 173 -13.95 7.46 49.70
CA LYS A 173 -14.07 6.61 50.89
C LYS A 173 -12.99 5.54 50.87
N THR A 174 -12.29 5.46 52.00
CA THR A 174 -11.28 4.45 52.33
C THR A 174 -12.00 3.27 53.06
N PRO A 175 -11.33 2.32 53.72
CA PRO A 175 -11.42 0.94 53.28
C PRO A 175 -12.21 0.04 54.26
N ASP A 176 -12.22 -1.25 53.90
CA ASP A 176 -12.36 -2.39 54.81
C ASP A 176 -13.78 -2.82 55.25
N GLN A 177 -13.82 -4.05 55.77
CA GLN A 177 -14.95 -4.77 56.38
C GLN A 177 -16.17 -5.12 55.51
N ALA A 178 -16.10 -6.34 54.97
CA ALA A 178 -16.98 -7.45 55.32
C ALA A 178 -18.53 -7.28 55.30
N ALA A 179 -19.13 -8.05 54.37
CA ALA A 179 -20.26 -8.95 54.60
C ALA A 179 -21.73 -8.44 54.56
N VAL A 180 -22.58 -9.33 54.01
CA VAL A 180 -24.05 -9.42 54.13
C VAL A 180 -24.89 -8.17 53.79
N THR A 181 -25.33 -8.04 52.53
CA THR A 181 -26.77 -8.06 52.17
C THR A 181 -27.04 -8.13 50.66
N ARG A 182 -28.14 -8.81 50.29
CA ARG A 182 -28.93 -8.74 49.05
C ARG A 182 -30.34 -8.22 49.46
N PRO A 183 -31.33 -8.00 48.56
CA PRO A 183 -31.36 -8.08 47.08
C PRO A 183 -31.57 -6.65 46.49
N LEU A 184 -32.30 -6.28 45.41
CA LEU A 184 -33.29 -6.86 44.49
C LEU A 184 -33.19 -6.20 43.08
N ILE A 185 -33.46 -7.01 42.03
CA ILE A 185 -34.25 -6.72 40.80
C ILE A 185 -33.80 -5.53 39.89
N ALA A 186 -33.81 -5.65 38.55
CA ALA A 186 -34.39 -6.71 37.72
C ALA A 186 -33.33 -7.58 37.03
N ALA A 187 -33.54 -8.89 37.10
CA ALA A 187 -33.16 -9.80 36.04
C ALA A 187 -34.42 -10.09 35.21
N ASP A 188 -34.33 -10.11 33.89
CA ASP A 188 -35.36 -10.76 33.08
C ASP A 188 -35.30 -12.27 33.36
N LEU A 189 -36.34 -12.75 34.04
CA LEU A 189 -36.37 -14.06 34.70
C LEU A 189 -36.70 -15.16 33.69
N ASN A 190 -35.74 -15.59 32.88
CA ASN A 190 -35.87 -16.90 32.22
C ASN A 190 -34.59 -17.66 31.81
N ASN A 191 -33.38 -17.18 32.09
CA ASN A 191 -32.19 -18.06 31.99
C ASN A 191 -31.06 -17.65 32.96
N SER A 192 -31.16 -18.11 34.20
CA SER A 192 -30.12 -17.91 35.24
C SER A 192 -29.00 -18.95 35.11
N THR A 193 -28.30 -18.96 33.97
CA THR A 193 -27.05 -19.68 33.81
C THR A 193 -25.91 -18.66 33.86
N ALA A 194 -25.08 -18.70 34.90
CA ALA A 194 -23.79 -18.02 34.83
C ALA A 194 -22.97 -18.65 33.69
N PRO A 195 -22.19 -17.87 32.90
CA PRO A 195 -21.48 -18.39 31.73
C PRO A 195 -20.43 -19.42 32.15
N SER A 196 -20.83 -20.68 32.16
CA SER A 196 -20.01 -21.87 32.43
C SER A 196 -19.23 -22.31 31.19
N ASP A 197 -19.65 -21.84 30.01
CA ASP A 197 -18.92 -21.98 28.76
C ASP A 197 -17.73 -21.01 28.72
N PRO A 198 -16.47 -21.50 28.61
CA PRO A 198 -15.31 -20.65 28.44
C PRO A 198 -15.35 -19.81 27.14
N VAL A 199 -16.13 -20.19 26.13
CA VAL A 199 -16.34 -19.38 24.91
C VAL A 199 -17.17 -18.14 25.23
N GLU A 200 -18.22 -18.23 26.04
CA GLU A 200 -19.00 -17.07 26.50
C GLU A 200 -18.16 -16.16 27.39
N MET A 201 -17.40 -16.72 28.34
CA MET A 201 -16.46 -15.91 29.14
C MET A 201 -15.36 -15.26 28.28
N ARG A 202 -14.86 -15.93 27.23
CA ARG A 202 -13.92 -15.31 26.27
C ARG A 202 -14.60 -14.18 25.49
N ARG A 203 -15.84 -14.35 25.00
CA ARG A 203 -16.61 -13.30 24.31
C ARG A 203 -16.86 -12.06 25.17
N LEU A 204 -17.08 -12.22 26.47
CA LEU A 204 -17.25 -11.11 27.42
C LEU A 204 -15.95 -10.31 27.65
N ASN A 205 -14.79 -10.96 27.59
CA ASN A 205 -13.49 -10.33 27.83
C ASN A 205 -12.78 -9.85 26.54
N PHE A 206 -13.15 -10.40 25.38
CA PHE A 206 -12.52 -10.15 24.09
C PHE A 206 -13.59 -9.88 23.00
N GLN A 207 -14.16 -8.68 23.01
CA GLN A 207 -15.05 -8.22 21.94
C GLN A 207 -14.24 -7.83 20.70
N THR A 208 -14.50 -8.47 19.56
CA THR A 208 -13.98 -8.04 18.25
C THR A 208 -14.93 -7.00 17.62
N PRO A 209 -14.48 -6.17 16.66
CA PRO A 209 -15.36 -5.25 15.94
C PRO A 209 -16.56 -5.95 15.27
N GLY A 210 -16.35 -7.15 14.72
CA GLY A 210 -17.40 -7.97 14.12
C GLY A 210 -18.52 -8.36 15.10
N MET A 211 -18.20 -8.57 16.39
CA MET A 211 -19.22 -8.83 17.42
C MET A 211 -20.11 -7.62 17.77
N ILE A 212 -19.75 -6.42 17.29
CA ILE A 212 -20.53 -5.19 17.49
C ILE A 212 -21.46 -4.96 16.27
N SER A 213 -21.04 -5.34 15.07
CA SER A 213 -21.87 -5.28 13.85
C SER A 213 -22.82 -6.46 13.71
N HIS A 214 -22.43 -7.65 14.20
CA HIS A 214 -23.14 -8.92 14.02
C HIS A 214 -23.66 -9.45 15.38
N PRO A 215 -24.85 -9.02 15.84
CA PRO A 215 -25.39 -9.43 17.12
C PRO A 215 -25.87 -10.89 17.12
N PRO A 216 -25.99 -11.54 18.31
CA PRO A 216 -26.54 -12.89 18.42
C PRO A 216 -27.95 -13.00 17.84
N ILE A 217 -28.17 -14.02 17.00
CA ILE A 217 -29.43 -14.24 16.28
C ILE A 217 -30.39 -15.08 17.14
N PRO A 218 -31.60 -14.61 17.46
CA PRO A 218 -32.60 -15.43 18.16
C PRO A 218 -32.99 -16.67 17.35
N ILE A 219 -33.13 -17.82 18.01
CA ILE A 219 -33.49 -19.10 17.35
C ILE A 219 -34.75 -18.99 16.47
N PRO A 220 -35.85 -18.30 16.87
CA PRO A 220 -37.03 -18.12 16.00
C PRO A 220 -36.78 -17.28 14.75
N GLU A 221 -35.73 -16.45 14.72
CA GLU A 221 -35.38 -15.60 13.59
C GLU A 221 -34.33 -16.22 12.66
N LEU A 222 -33.65 -17.30 13.09
CA LEU A 222 -32.52 -17.90 12.37
C LEU A 222 -32.84 -18.27 10.92
N ALA A 223 -34.02 -18.83 10.65
CA ALA A 223 -34.45 -19.14 9.28
C ALA A 223 -34.57 -17.87 8.41
N ASN A 224 -35.31 -16.87 8.90
CA ASN A 224 -35.47 -15.57 8.24
C ASN A 224 -34.13 -14.84 8.04
N HIS A 225 -33.19 -15.00 8.96
CA HIS A 225 -31.84 -14.46 8.84
C HIS A 225 -31.04 -15.18 7.73
N ILE A 226 -31.01 -16.52 7.73
CA ILE A 226 -30.32 -17.33 6.71
C ILE A 226 -30.85 -17.02 5.30
N ASP A 227 -32.17 -16.89 5.14
CA ASP A 227 -32.76 -16.55 3.85
C ASP A 227 -32.32 -15.15 3.38
N ARG A 228 -32.28 -14.16 4.29
CA ARG A 228 -31.76 -12.80 4.01
C ARG A 228 -30.27 -12.79 3.63
N LEU A 229 -29.45 -13.72 4.13
CA LEU A 229 -28.04 -13.86 3.76
C LEU A 229 -27.86 -14.46 2.35
N LYS A 230 -28.73 -15.42 1.98
CA LYS A 230 -28.73 -16.13 0.69
C LYS A 230 -29.26 -15.30 -0.48
N LEU A 231 -30.06 -14.27 -0.22
CA LEU A 231 -30.55 -13.35 -1.27
C LEU A 231 -29.40 -12.77 -2.10
N ASN A 232 -29.68 -12.55 -3.39
CA ASN A 232 -28.73 -12.03 -4.38
C ASN A 232 -27.46 -12.89 -4.49
N ASP A 233 -27.64 -14.19 -4.69
CA ASP A 233 -26.57 -15.19 -4.79
C ASP A 233 -25.56 -15.13 -3.64
N ASN A 234 -26.07 -15.23 -2.40
CA ASN A 234 -25.27 -15.26 -1.19
C ASN A 234 -24.41 -14.00 -0.95
N LEU A 235 -24.72 -12.87 -1.60
CA LEU A 235 -23.96 -11.61 -1.50
C LEU A 235 -23.72 -11.18 -0.04
N LYS A 236 -24.76 -11.26 0.79
CA LYS A 236 -24.65 -10.89 2.22
C LYS A 236 -23.90 -11.95 3.03
N PHE A 237 -24.09 -13.23 2.74
CA PHE A 237 -23.33 -14.32 3.34
C PHE A 237 -21.82 -14.12 3.10
N SER A 238 -21.45 -13.75 1.88
CA SER A 238 -20.06 -13.47 1.48
C SER A 238 -19.51 -12.22 2.17
N GLN A 239 -20.29 -11.12 2.20
CA GLN A 239 -19.91 -9.89 2.91
C GLN A 239 -19.72 -10.09 4.42
N GLU A 240 -20.54 -10.94 5.04
CA GLU A 240 -20.42 -11.29 6.46
C GLU A 240 -19.17 -12.17 6.70
N TYR A 241 -18.94 -13.20 5.87
CA TYR A 241 -17.79 -14.09 5.94
C TYR A 241 -16.44 -13.35 5.78
N GLU A 242 -16.31 -12.51 4.76
CA GLU A 242 -15.09 -11.71 4.52
C GLU A 242 -14.87 -10.62 5.59
N SER A 243 -15.86 -10.35 6.46
CA SER A 243 -15.73 -9.42 7.60
C SER A 243 -15.23 -10.08 8.90
N ILE A 244 -14.92 -11.38 8.89
CA ILE A 244 -14.47 -12.14 10.08
C ILE A 244 -12.98 -11.85 10.36
N GLU A 245 -12.70 -10.69 10.95
CA GLU A 245 -11.37 -10.36 11.46
C GLU A 245 -11.24 -10.67 12.98
N PRO A 246 -10.22 -11.44 13.41
CA PRO A 246 -9.97 -11.68 14.84
C PRO A 246 -9.38 -10.47 15.57
N GLY A 247 -8.88 -9.45 14.86
CA GLY A 247 -8.32 -8.22 15.43
C GLY A 247 -7.02 -8.41 16.23
N GLN A 248 -6.40 -9.60 16.16
CA GLN A 248 -5.21 -9.99 16.93
C GLN A 248 -4.12 -10.50 15.99
N GLN A 249 -2.86 -10.27 16.37
CA GLN A 249 -1.69 -10.88 15.72
C GLN A 249 -1.34 -12.19 16.42
N PHE A 250 -0.93 -13.19 15.65
CA PHE A 250 -0.56 -14.52 16.14
C PHE A 250 0.83 -14.91 15.65
N THR A 251 1.48 -15.79 16.39
CA THR A 251 2.73 -16.45 15.99
C THR A 251 2.47 -17.94 15.72
N TRP A 252 3.33 -18.56 14.91
CA TRP A 252 3.28 -19.98 14.55
C TRP A 252 4.71 -20.56 14.39
N GLU A 253 5.61 -20.12 15.28
CA GLU A 253 7.04 -20.42 15.22
C GLU A 253 7.30 -21.92 15.28
N HIS A 254 6.59 -22.65 16.16
CA HIS A 254 6.76 -24.10 16.29
C HIS A 254 6.32 -24.86 15.03
N SER A 255 5.28 -24.38 14.33
CA SER A 255 4.87 -24.94 13.04
C SER A 255 5.86 -24.68 11.91
N ASN A 256 6.68 -23.63 12.02
CA ASN A 256 7.65 -23.20 11.01
C ASN A 256 9.06 -23.79 11.22
N MET A 257 9.35 -24.42 12.37
CA MET A 257 10.63 -25.11 12.59
C MET A 257 10.85 -26.21 11.53
N GLU A 258 12.06 -26.33 10.98
CA GLU A 258 12.36 -27.30 9.90
C GLU A 258 12.01 -28.75 10.26
N VAL A 259 12.21 -29.14 11.52
CA VAL A 259 11.85 -30.48 12.06
C VAL A 259 10.33 -30.71 12.19
N ASN A 260 9.52 -29.65 12.10
CA ASN A 260 8.07 -29.67 12.27
C ASN A 260 7.29 -29.42 10.98
N LYS A 261 7.88 -28.74 9.97
CA LYS A 261 7.29 -28.61 8.63
C LYS A 261 6.76 -29.93 8.04
N PRO A 262 7.48 -31.08 8.05
CA PRO A 262 6.96 -32.34 7.51
C PRO A 262 5.84 -32.98 8.35
N LYS A 263 5.57 -32.48 9.57
CA LYS A 263 4.44 -32.90 10.42
C LYS A 263 3.13 -32.17 10.05
N ASN A 264 3.21 -31.14 9.19
CA ASN A 264 2.05 -30.40 8.70
C ASN A 264 1.54 -31.04 7.39
N ARG A 265 0.25 -31.43 7.34
CA ARG A 265 -0.35 -32.00 6.12
C ARG A 265 -0.36 -31.00 4.95
N TYR A 266 -0.51 -29.72 5.24
CA TYR A 266 -0.45 -28.62 4.29
C TYR A 266 0.39 -27.50 4.89
N ALA A 267 1.33 -26.91 4.13
CA ALA A 267 2.25 -25.89 4.64
C ALA A 267 1.55 -24.56 5.02
N ASN A 268 0.36 -24.31 4.48
CA ASN A 268 -0.49 -23.14 4.76
C ASN A 268 -1.56 -23.40 5.83
N VAL A 269 -1.56 -24.57 6.49
CA VAL A 269 -2.46 -24.90 7.61
C VAL A 269 -1.59 -25.24 8.81
N ILE A 270 -1.46 -24.30 9.74
CA ILE A 270 -0.51 -24.33 10.86
C ILE A 270 -1.23 -24.12 12.20
N ALA A 271 -0.53 -24.39 13.31
CA ALA A 271 -1.03 -24.20 14.66
C ALA A 271 -0.44 -22.92 15.28
N TYR A 272 -1.28 -22.06 15.83
CA TYR A 272 -0.80 -20.85 16.52
C TYR A 272 -0.18 -21.18 17.89
N ASP A 273 0.97 -20.59 18.22
CA ASP A 273 1.76 -20.98 19.40
C ASP A 273 1.00 -20.78 20.72
N HIS A 274 0.16 -19.75 20.81
CA HIS A 274 -0.58 -19.37 22.02
C HIS A 274 -1.71 -20.36 22.40
N SER A 275 -2.09 -21.25 21.48
CA SER A 275 -3.21 -22.19 21.63
C SER A 275 -2.92 -23.57 21.07
N ARG A 276 -1.68 -23.87 20.68
CA ARG A 276 -1.29 -25.19 20.19
C ARG A 276 -1.35 -26.22 21.32
N VAL A 277 -1.70 -27.46 20.98
CA VAL A 277 -1.50 -28.59 21.87
C VAL A 277 0.00 -28.86 21.99
N ILE A 278 0.50 -28.98 23.22
CA ILE A 278 1.90 -29.29 23.53
C ILE A 278 1.97 -30.75 23.98
N LEU A 279 2.72 -31.57 23.25
CA LEU A 279 2.97 -32.96 23.64
C LEU A 279 4.06 -33.02 24.72
N GLN A 280 4.07 -34.10 25.51
CA GLN A 280 5.19 -34.40 26.39
C GLN A 280 6.45 -34.58 25.54
N SER A 281 7.54 -33.90 25.91
CA SER A 281 8.80 -33.98 25.17
C SER A 281 9.50 -35.32 25.39
N GLU A 282 10.12 -35.86 24.34
CA GLU A 282 10.98 -37.04 24.39
C GLU A 282 12.45 -36.61 24.48
N ASP A 283 13.25 -37.31 25.28
CA ASP A 283 14.66 -36.94 25.52
C ASP A 283 15.47 -36.89 24.21
N ALA A 284 16.19 -35.78 24.02
CA ALA A 284 16.99 -35.45 22.83
C ALA A 284 16.24 -35.34 21.48
N ALA A 285 14.91 -35.45 21.44
CA ALA A 285 14.12 -35.38 20.21
C ALA A 285 13.60 -33.95 19.90
N LEU A 286 14.35 -33.19 19.10
CA LEU A 286 13.97 -31.82 18.72
C LEU A 286 12.58 -31.77 18.03
N GLY A 287 11.66 -31.02 18.63
CA GLY A 287 10.28 -30.86 18.14
C GLY A 287 9.35 -32.04 18.45
N SER A 288 9.70 -32.95 19.37
CA SER A 288 8.78 -34.01 19.83
C SER A 288 7.49 -33.46 20.47
N ASP A 289 7.56 -32.24 21.01
CA ASP A 289 6.44 -31.54 21.67
C ASP A 289 5.37 -31.02 20.67
N TYR A 290 5.64 -31.09 19.36
CA TYR A 290 4.83 -30.46 18.33
C TYR A 290 3.85 -31.43 17.65
N ILE A 291 2.58 -31.04 17.70
CA ILE A 291 1.51 -31.53 16.83
C ILE A 291 0.79 -30.33 16.20
N ASN A 292 0.34 -30.47 14.95
CA ASN A 292 -0.50 -29.46 14.29
C ASN A 292 -1.96 -29.61 14.80
N SER A 293 -2.24 -28.98 15.94
CA SER A 293 -3.53 -29.00 16.63
C SER A 293 -3.63 -27.83 17.62
N ASN A 294 -4.83 -27.29 17.80
CA ASN A 294 -5.14 -26.21 18.75
C ASN A 294 -6.32 -26.61 19.67
N TYR A 295 -6.42 -25.94 20.83
CA TYR A 295 -7.51 -26.08 21.81
C TYR A 295 -8.78 -25.32 21.40
#